data_AF-K8PCY8-F1
#
_entry.id   AF-K8PCY8-F1
#
_cell.length_a   1.000
_cell.length_b   1.000
_cell.length_c   1.000
_cell.angle_alpha   90.00
_cell.angle_beta   90.00
_cell.angle_gamma   90.00
#
_symmetry.space_group_name_H-M   'P 1'
#
loop_
_entity.id
_entity.type
_entity.pdbx_description
1 polymer ?
#
loop_
_entity_poly.entity_id
_entity_poly.type
_entity_poly.pdbx_seq_one_letter_code
_entity_poly.pdbx_strand_id
1 'polypeptide(L)'
;MCGISPHLTTTPIFLRFPVLGAMCEASAMTGDSDFRIRPGRIRSTRAQQARPFIAQALAAAKKAGAGVSRSGRIVSGNRSRFGRGQRASIQANRLLTARTRGAVIKARVVRQTSRSAPLATHLNYLRREGVTRDGEKAHLFGPGGDDADPKAFAERCQDDRHHFRFIVSPDDAPDMADLRSFTRDLVTQMEKDLDTRLDWVAVDHWNTEHPHVHLIVRGVRDDGQDLVISRDYIKEGMRDRARDLITQELGPRTDLDIQRSLKRQVDAERFTQLDRQLIRDGHATGVIETAIDPNVRLDEFHALKVGRLRKLETLGLAEQVGPGQWAIDTKAEATLRELGERGDIIKRMHRALTDRGIERGSAGYVLAAESLDAPVIGRLVDRGLDDELKGSAYAVVDGVDGRTHHIKLPDLEAAGDSAAGSIVELRAFDDAQGQRRVAIAVRSDLDIDRQVTATGATWLDRQNIAREPAALSEAGFGAEVRQALDRRADHLVGQGFGERHGQRVTFNRGLIDTLRRRELEAAGEKLSAETGQPFNRAGSGEYVAGTYRQRLALASGRFAMLDDGLGFQLVPWSPSLEKHLGKHVSGVARDDGGIDWSFGRKRGLGL
;
A
#
# COMPACT_ATOMS: atom_id res chain seq x y z
N MET A 1 -6.04 -49.37 39.72
CA MET A 1 -5.46 -50.63 39.21
C MET A 1 -3.96 -50.47 39.19
N CYS A 2 -3.28 -51.41 39.84
CA CYS A 2 -1.84 -51.51 40.00
C CYS A 2 -1.12 -51.90 38.71
N GLY A 3 0.16 -51.48 38.64
CA GLY A 3 1.28 -52.33 38.23
C GLY A 3 1.59 -52.45 36.75
N ILE A 4 2.86 -52.29 36.39
CA ILE A 4 3.80 -53.41 36.14
C ILE A 4 5.11 -52.83 35.53
N SER A 5 6.23 -53.05 36.22
CA SER A 5 7.60 -53.11 35.63
C SER A 5 7.86 -54.53 35.11
N PRO A 6 8.93 -54.78 34.32
CA PRO A 6 10.13 -55.35 34.96
C PRO A 6 11.50 -55.01 34.33
N HIS A 7 12.52 -55.38 35.11
CA HIS A 7 13.98 -55.35 35.01
C HIS A 7 14.65 -56.14 33.86
N LEU A 8 15.97 -55.92 33.68
CA LEU A 8 17.08 -56.93 33.68
C LEU A 8 18.44 -56.22 33.32
N THR A 9 19.43 -56.05 34.24
CA THR A 9 20.61 -56.90 34.66
C THR A 9 21.96 -56.58 33.96
N THR A 10 22.97 -56.09 34.73
CA THR A 10 24.29 -56.74 35.11
C THR A 10 25.37 -56.66 34.00
N THR A 11 26.67 -56.28 34.13
CA THR A 11 27.77 -56.54 35.10
C THR A 11 29.01 -55.68 34.67
N PRO A 12 30.08 -55.48 35.51
CA PRO A 12 31.23 -54.57 35.27
C PRO A 12 32.54 -55.30 34.90
N ILE A 13 33.65 -54.58 34.60
CA ILE A 13 35.07 -54.97 34.87
C ILE A 13 36.08 -53.83 34.56
N PHE A 14 37.13 -53.78 35.40
CA PHE A 14 38.32 -52.92 35.49
C PHE A 14 39.29 -52.91 34.28
N LEU A 15 40.18 -51.90 34.21
CA LEU A 15 41.66 -51.98 34.05
C LEU A 15 42.25 -50.53 33.90
N ARG A 16 42.99 -50.02 34.91
CA ARG A 16 44.48 -49.95 35.06
C ARG A 16 45.20 -48.75 34.37
N PHE A 17 45.76 -47.87 35.22
CA PHE A 17 46.82 -46.87 34.97
C PHE A 17 48.19 -47.55 34.65
N PRO A 18 49.19 -46.86 34.03
CA PRO A 18 50.21 -46.07 34.80
C PRO A 18 50.79 -44.81 34.03
N VAL A 19 51.16 -43.66 34.66
CA VAL A 19 52.52 -43.22 35.14
C VAL A 19 53.44 -42.73 33.99
N LEU A 20 54.25 -41.64 33.98
CA LEU A 20 54.82 -40.65 34.93
C LEU A 20 55.42 -39.44 34.13
N GLY A 21 55.73 -38.31 34.81
CA GLY A 21 56.80 -37.34 34.45
C GLY A 21 56.30 -35.90 34.16
N ALA A 22 56.20 -34.96 35.10
CA ALA A 22 57.21 -34.24 35.92
C ALA A 22 57.85 -32.99 35.25
N MET A 23 57.77 -31.87 35.99
CA MET A 23 58.51 -30.58 35.98
C MET A 23 57.67 -29.35 35.53
N CYS A 24 57.15 -28.55 36.48
CA CYS A 24 57.77 -27.42 37.20
C CYS A 24 58.17 -26.24 36.29
N GLU A 25 57.38 -25.15 36.32
CA GLU A 25 57.89 -23.80 36.65
C GLU A 25 56.74 -22.82 36.95
N ALA A 26 57.08 -21.82 37.77
CA ALA A 26 56.22 -21.05 38.64
C ALA A 26 55.71 -19.73 38.05
N SER A 27 54.54 -19.26 38.50
CA SER A 27 54.43 -17.97 39.20
C SER A 27 53.02 -17.75 39.74
N ALA A 28 52.95 -17.68 41.07
CA ALA A 28 51.79 -17.28 41.84
C ALA A 28 51.75 -15.75 41.98
N MET A 29 50.57 -15.17 41.73
CA MET A 29 50.18 -13.83 42.21
C MET A 29 48.68 -13.93 42.55
N THR A 30 48.36 -14.40 43.76
CA THR A 30 47.02 -14.30 44.34
C THR A 30 46.80 -12.87 44.82
N GLY A 31 46.07 -12.08 44.02
CA GLY A 31 45.55 -10.78 44.45
C GLY A 31 44.31 -10.98 45.31
N ASP A 32 44.52 -10.89 46.63
CA ASP A 32 43.48 -10.84 47.66
C ASP A 32 42.69 -9.52 47.53
N SER A 33 41.38 -9.60 47.32
CA SER A 33 40.49 -8.44 47.39
C SER A 33 39.69 -8.51 48.69
N ASP A 34 40.32 -7.98 49.73
CA ASP A 34 39.84 -7.86 51.09
C ASP A 34 38.56 -7.00 51.14
N PHE A 35 37.39 -7.63 51.02
CA PHE A 35 36.08 -6.98 50.97
C PHE A 35 35.60 -6.62 52.38
N ARG A 36 35.95 -5.42 52.87
CA ARG A 36 35.53 -4.94 54.20
C ARG A 36 34.14 -4.33 54.18
N ILE A 37 33.16 -5.05 54.73
CA ILE A 37 31.82 -4.53 55.01
C ILE A 37 31.88 -3.67 56.29
N ARG A 38 31.47 -2.40 56.19
CA ARG A 38 31.16 -1.55 57.37
C ARG A 38 29.65 -1.59 57.61
N PRO A 39 29.17 -2.24 58.68
CA PRO A 39 27.76 -2.16 59.04
C PRO A 39 27.43 -0.74 59.52
N GLY A 40 26.46 -0.11 58.87
CA GLY A 40 25.90 1.17 59.33
C GLY A 40 25.17 1.03 60.67
N ARG A 41 25.05 2.15 61.38
CA ARG A 41 24.48 2.28 62.72
C ARG A 41 23.03 1.75 62.80
N ILE A 42 22.72 1.02 63.86
CA ILE A 42 21.39 0.42 64.12
C ILE A 42 20.35 1.54 64.37
N ARG A 43 19.24 1.48 63.61
CA ARG A 43 18.04 2.37 63.57
C ARG A 43 18.03 3.53 62.57
N SER A 44 18.10 3.25 61.27
CA SER A 44 17.48 4.12 60.25
C SER A 44 16.36 3.38 59.51
N THR A 45 15.16 3.93 59.57
CA THR A 45 13.96 3.44 58.90
C THR A 45 13.88 4.02 57.49
N ARG A 46 13.88 3.13 56.48
CA ARG A 46 13.46 3.30 55.08
C ARG A 46 13.88 4.61 54.38
N ALA A 47 14.98 4.56 53.62
CA ALA A 47 15.19 5.40 52.45
C ALA A 47 15.99 4.63 51.36
N GLN A 48 15.37 4.49 50.19
CA GLN A 48 15.93 4.26 48.85
C GLN A 48 17.27 3.53 48.77
N GLN A 49 17.18 2.20 48.63
CA GLN A 49 18.31 1.38 48.16
C GLN A 49 18.53 1.72 46.68
N ALA A 50 19.50 2.60 46.40
CA ALA A 50 20.00 2.80 45.04
C ALA A 50 20.36 1.42 44.47
N ARG A 51 19.74 1.06 43.33
CA ARG A 51 19.98 -0.24 42.68
C ARG A 51 21.50 -0.46 42.58
N PRO A 52 22.05 -1.63 42.94
CA PRO A 52 23.49 -1.86 42.91
C PRO A 52 24.03 -1.50 41.53
N PHE A 53 25.22 -0.90 41.45
CA PHE A 53 25.83 -0.39 40.22
C PHE A 53 25.75 -1.39 39.05
N ILE A 54 25.88 -2.68 39.35
CA ILE A 54 25.74 -3.79 38.38
C ILE A 54 24.33 -3.84 37.77
N ALA A 55 23.27 -3.64 38.55
CA ALA A 55 21.90 -3.58 38.05
C ALA A 55 21.64 -2.32 37.20
N GLN A 56 22.29 -1.20 37.52
CA GLN A 56 22.24 0.02 36.70
C GLN A 56 23.00 -0.17 35.38
N ALA A 57 24.18 -0.80 35.43
CA ALA A 57 24.99 -1.14 34.26
C ALA A 57 24.29 -2.18 33.36
N LEU A 58 23.65 -3.20 33.93
CA LEU A 58 22.86 -4.18 33.17
C LEU A 58 21.59 -3.55 32.56
N ALA A 59 20.94 -2.63 33.27
CA ALA A 59 19.81 -1.88 32.74
C ALA A 59 20.23 -0.93 31.60
N ALA A 60 21.37 -0.25 31.73
CA ALA A 60 21.96 0.59 30.69
C ALA A 60 22.38 -0.24 29.46
N ALA A 61 23.01 -1.40 29.67
CA ALA A 61 23.38 -2.32 28.59
C ALA A 61 22.15 -2.88 27.86
N LYS A 62 21.08 -3.21 28.59
CA LYS A 62 19.80 -3.63 28.00
C LYS A 62 19.13 -2.48 27.23
N LYS A 63 19.22 -1.25 27.73
CA LYS A 63 18.75 -0.02 27.06
C LYS A 63 19.55 0.28 25.78
N ALA A 64 20.83 -0.10 25.74
CA ALA A 64 21.70 -0.06 24.56
C ALA A 64 21.54 -1.29 23.62
N GLY A 65 20.56 -2.17 23.88
CA GLY A 65 20.22 -3.28 23.00
C GLY A 65 21.04 -4.56 23.18
N ALA A 66 21.67 -4.75 24.35
CA ALA A 66 22.26 -6.02 24.76
C ALA A 66 21.23 -6.92 25.49
N GLY A 67 21.37 -8.23 25.35
CA GLY A 67 20.62 -9.22 26.13
C GLY A 67 21.28 -9.42 27.50
N VAL A 68 20.52 -9.90 28.48
CA VAL A 68 21.07 -10.29 29.79
C VAL A 68 20.73 -11.76 30.00
N SER A 69 21.75 -12.59 30.20
CA SER A 69 21.56 -14.02 30.47
C SER A 69 20.87 -14.24 31.82
N ARG A 70 20.31 -15.44 32.04
CA ARG A 70 19.79 -15.84 33.37
C ARG A 70 20.84 -15.81 34.48
N SER A 71 22.13 -15.80 34.11
CA SER A 71 23.28 -15.68 35.02
C SER A 71 23.80 -14.23 35.18
N GLY A 72 23.09 -13.22 34.68
CA GLY A 72 23.45 -11.81 34.86
C GLY A 72 24.60 -11.31 33.99
N ARG A 73 25.01 -12.06 32.96
CA ARG A 73 26.00 -11.62 31.97
C ARG A 73 25.35 -10.84 30.84
N ILE A 74 25.99 -9.76 30.42
CA ILE A 74 25.63 -9.03 29.20
C ILE A 74 25.97 -9.94 28.02
N VAL A 75 24.96 -10.40 27.31
CA VAL A 75 25.07 -11.14 26.05
C VAL A 75 24.63 -10.24 24.91
N SER A 76 25.08 -10.50 23.69
CA SER A 76 24.49 -9.82 22.52
C SER A 76 22.98 -10.08 22.53
N GLY A 77 22.17 -9.02 22.38
CA GLY A 77 20.71 -9.16 22.30
C GLY A 77 20.33 -10.17 21.21
N ASN A 78 19.11 -10.71 21.27
CA ASN A 78 18.59 -11.69 20.31
C ASN A 78 18.39 -11.03 18.92
N ARG A 79 19.51 -10.63 18.29
CA ARG A 79 19.62 -10.11 16.95
C ARG A 79 19.86 -11.31 16.06
N SER A 80 18.97 -11.51 15.11
CA SER A 80 19.19 -12.51 14.07
C SER A 80 20.53 -12.19 13.41
N ARG A 81 21.48 -13.13 13.42
CA ARG A 81 22.76 -13.04 12.66
C ARG A 81 22.57 -13.47 11.20
N PHE A 82 21.33 -13.70 10.79
CA PHE A 82 20.95 -14.20 9.48
C PHE A 82 20.68 -13.03 8.53
N GLY A 83 21.32 -13.07 7.36
CA GLY A 83 21.23 -12.05 6.31
C GLY A 83 22.38 -11.04 6.31
N ARG A 84 22.59 -10.38 5.16
CA ARG A 84 23.68 -9.43 4.93
C ARG A 84 23.34 -8.00 5.42
N GLY A 85 24.34 -7.11 5.54
CA GLY A 85 24.15 -5.71 5.96
C GLY A 85 24.17 -5.44 7.47
N GLN A 86 24.32 -6.46 8.32
CA GLN A 86 24.28 -6.26 9.78
C GLN A 86 25.43 -5.37 10.30
N ARG A 87 26.68 -5.61 9.83
CA ARG A 87 27.83 -4.78 10.25
C ARG A 87 27.68 -3.33 9.80
N ALA A 88 27.17 -3.13 8.58
CA ALA A 88 26.87 -1.81 8.04
C ALA A 88 25.80 -1.07 8.85
N SER A 89 24.73 -1.75 9.30
CA SER A 89 23.71 -1.12 10.15
C SER A 89 24.27 -0.56 11.46
N ILE A 90 25.27 -1.23 12.04
CA ILE A 90 25.96 -0.77 13.25
C ILE A 90 26.88 0.42 12.94
N GLN A 91 27.49 0.46 11.76
CA GLN A 91 28.39 1.54 11.34
C GLN A 91 27.62 2.81 10.95
N ALA A 92 26.54 2.66 10.18
CA ALA A 92 25.69 3.77 9.75
C ALA A 92 25.16 4.59 10.93
N ASN A 93 24.77 3.90 12.01
CA ASN A 93 24.23 4.53 13.21
C ASN A 93 25.26 5.36 14.00
N ARG A 94 26.58 5.14 13.80
CA ARG A 94 27.64 5.86 14.54
C ARG A 94 27.80 7.33 14.10
N LEU A 95 27.36 7.66 12.90
CA LEU A 95 27.50 8.99 12.30
C LEU A 95 26.24 9.87 12.49
N LEU A 96 25.17 9.31 13.04
CA LEU A 96 23.91 10.03 13.22
C LEU A 96 23.92 10.86 14.50
N THR A 97 23.66 12.16 14.36
CA THR A 97 23.49 13.09 15.47
C THR A 97 22.02 13.52 15.57
N ALA A 98 21.66 14.25 16.63
CA ALA A 98 20.33 14.85 16.75
C ALA A 98 19.99 15.82 15.60
N ARG A 99 20.99 16.32 14.88
CA ARG A 99 20.85 17.26 13.76
C ARG A 99 20.89 16.58 12.39
N THR A 100 20.98 15.26 12.33
CA THR A 100 20.91 14.53 11.06
C THR A 100 19.53 14.72 10.42
N ARG A 101 19.53 14.91 9.09
CA ARG A 101 18.32 14.97 8.27
C ARG A 101 17.48 13.69 8.40
N GLY A 102 16.20 13.79 8.11
CA GLY A 102 15.24 12.70 8.28
C GLY A 102 14.91 11.98 6.98
N ALA A 103 14.56 10.71 7.10
CA ALA A 103 14.01 9.92 6.01
C ALA A 103 13.10 8.82 6.57
N VAL A 104 12.02 8.54 5.86
CA VAL A 104 11.16 7.39 6.09
C VAL A 104 11.46 6.34 5.03
N ILE A 105 11.72 5.11 5.46
CA ILE A 105 11.81 3.96 4.58
C ILE A 105 10.78 2.92 5.02
N LYS A 106 9.89 2.57 4.10
CA LYS A 106 8.99 1.42 4.24
C LYS A 106 9.51 0.30 3.35
N ALA A 107 9.50 -0.93 3.86
CA ALA A 107 10.03 -2.09 3.15
C ALA A 107 9.04 -3.25 3.19
N ARG A 108 8.89 -3.95 2.06
CA ARG A 108 8.14 -5.21 1.96
C ARG A 108 8.93 -6.25 1.17
N VAL A 109 8.98 -7.46 1.70
CA VAL A 109 9.46 -8.63 0.96
C VAL A 109 8.25 -9.31 0.33
N VAL A 110 8.21 -9.38 -1.00
CA VAL A 110 7.13 -9.99 -1.76
C VAL A 110 7.63 -11.34 -2.25
N ARG A 111 7.05 -12.42 -1.72
CA ARG A 111 7.34 -13.78 -2.19
C ARG A 111 6.54 -14.06 -3.44
N GLN A 112 7.17 -14.63 -4.44
CA GLN A 112 6.45 -15.11 -5.61
C GLN A 112 5.59 -16.32 -5.24
N THR A 113 4.31 -16.23 -5.58
CA THR A 113 3.35 -17.31 -5.43
C THR A 113 2.42 -17.29 -6.63
N SER A 114 1.71 -18.39 -6.92
CA SER A 114 0.71 -18.43 -8.00
C SER A 114 -0.43 -17.41 -7.86
N ARG A 115 -0.55 -16.74 -6.70
CA ARG A 115 -1.58 -15.72 -6.38
C ARG A 115 -1.04 -14.28 -6.32
N SER A 116 0.25 -14.04 -6.51
CA SER A 116 0.78 -12.67 -6.46
C SER A 116 0.42 -11.90 -7.74
N ALA A 117 -0.08 -10.67 -7.59
CA ALA A 117 -0.32 -9.78 -8.72
C ALA A 117 0.95 -9.63 -9.57
N PRO A 118 0.86 -9.66 -10.92
CA PRO A 118 2.03 -9.60 -11.79
C PRO A 118 2.88 -8.35 -11.51
N LEU A 119 4.20 -8.53 -11.35
CA LEU A 119 5.12 -7.42 -11.10
C LEU A 119 5.06 -6.36 -12.22
N ALA A 120 4.87 -6.79 -13.47
CA ALA A 120 4.70 -5.90 -14.62
C ALA A 120 3.51 -4.93 -14.44
N THR A 121 2.37 -5.41 -13.94
CA THR A 121 1.19 -4.57 -13.67
C THR A 121 1.49 -3.52 -12.62
N HIS A 122 2.20 -3.90 -11.56
CA HIS A 122 2.61 -2.96 -10.51
C HIS A 122 3.57 -1.90 -11.04
N LEU A 123 4.58 -2.28 -11.82
CA LEU A 123 5.54 -1.33 -12.41
C LEU A 123 4.87 -0.36 -13.39
N ASN A 124 3.95 -0.85 -14.22
CA ASN A 124 3.17 -0.02 -15.13
C ASN A 124 2.27 0.97 -14.37
N TYR A 125 1.69 0.54 -13.25
CA TYR A 125 0.92 1.42 -12.38
C TYR A 125 1.80 2.54 -11.81
N LEU A 126 2.98 2.20 -11.27
CA LEU A 126 3.89 3.20 -10.70
C LEU A 126 4.34 4.25 -11.73
N ARG A 127 4.51 3.86 -13.00
CA ARG A 127 4.78 4.82 -14.10
C ARG A 127 3.58 5.68 -14.44
N ARG A 128 2.38 5.12 -14.40
CA ARG A 128 1.15 5.82 -14.80
C ARG A 128 0.77 6.91 -13.81
N GLU A 129 0.86 6.58 -12.52
CA GLU A 129 0.49 7.51 -11.46
C GLU A 129 1.63 8.43 -11.05
N GLY A 130 2.88 8.03 -11.29
CA GLY A 130 4.02 8.85 -10.95
C GLY A 130 4.09 10.10 -11.81
N VAL A 131 4.27 11.25 -11.17
CA VAL A 131 4.62 12.52 -11.82
C VAL A 131 5.99 12.95 -11.33
N THR A 132 6.85 13.39 -12.24
CA THR A 132 8.19 13.93 -11.90
C THR A 132 8.06 15.33 -11.30
N ARG A 133 9.18 15.89 -10.82
CA ARG A 133 9.22 17.27 -10.30
C ARG A 133 8.66 18.29 -11.29
N ASP A 134 8.89 18.07 -12.58
CA ASP A 134 8.53 18.98 -13.68
C ASP A 134 7.10 18.80 -14.20
N GLY A 135 6.32 17.90 -13.60
CA GLY A 135 4.95 17.64 -14.03
C GLY A 135 4.81 16.61 -15.17
N GLU A 136 5.92 16.01 -15.62
CA GLU A 136 5.92 14.97 -16.65
C GLU A 136 5.59 13.58 -16.07
N LYS A 137 5.23 12.64 -16.93
CA LYS A 137 5.01 11.24 -16.51
C LYS A 137 6.31 10.64 -16.00
N ALA A 138 6.25 9.93 -14.88
CA ALA A 138 7.43 9.32 -14.31
C ALA A 138 7.89 8.10 -15.12
N HIS A 139 9.19 8.04 -15.36
CA HIS A 139 9.86 6.92 -16.05
C HIS A 139 10.58 6.04 -15.02
N LEU A 140 10.63 4.73 -15.29
CA LEU A 140 11.46 3.86 -14.48
C LEU A 140 12.92 4.15 -14.81
N PHE A 141 13.74 4.33 -13.79
CA PHE A 141 15.18 4.41 -13.93
C PHE A 141 15.84 3.23 -13.20
N GLY A 142 17.03 2.86 -13.63
CA GLY A 142 17.81 1.76 -13.06
C GLY A 142 19.29 1.95 -13.32
N PRO A 143 20.16 1.00 -12.98
CA PRO A 143 21.61 1.19 -13.05
C PRO A 143 22.13 1.54 -14.46
N GLY A 144 21.42 1.13 -15.52
CA GLY A 144 21.79 1.37 -16.92
C GLY A 144 21.22 2.65 -17.57
N GLY A 145 20.47 3.48 -16.84
CA GLY A 145 19.90 4.72 -17.37
C GLY A 145 18.52 5.08 -16.81
N ASP A 146 17.82 6.00 -17.48
CA ASP A 146 16.58 6.61 -17.02
C ASP A 146 15.31 6.11 -17.72
N ASP A 147 15.43 5.09 -18.57
CA ASP A 147 14.30 4.43 -19.25
C ASP A 147 14.42 2.90 -19.18
N ALA A 148 14.20 2.36 -17.99
CA ALA A 148 14.19 0.92 -17.76
C ALA A 148 12.86 0.31 -18.21
N ASP A 149 12.92 -0.77 -18.99
CA ASP A 149 11.73 -1.48 -19.46
C ASP A 149 11.06 -2.28 -18.29
N PRO A 150 9.81 -1.93 -17.92
CA PRO A 150 9.05 -2.67 -16.90
C PRO A 150 8.89 -4.15 -17.20
N LYS A 151 8.70 -4.50 -18.48
CA LYS A 151 8.40 -5.86 -18.92
C LYS A 151 9.66 -6.72 -18.83
N ALA A 152 10.78 -6.23 -19.39
CA ALA A 152 12.06 -6.90 -19.29
C ALA A 152 12.50 -7.11 -17.83
N PHE A 153 12.29 -6.13 -16.94
CA PHE A 153 12.59 -6.31 -15.51
C PHE A 153 11.68 -7.37 -14.86
N ALA A 154 10.37 -7.33 -15.14
CA ALA A 154 9.43 -8.30 -14.59
C ALA A 154 9.71 -9.74 -15.05
N GLU A 155 10.09 -9.92 -16.32
CA GLU A 155 10.51 -11.22 -16.87
C GLU A 155 11.76 -11.75 -16.18
N ARG A 156 12.76 -10.90 -15.93
CA ARG A 156 13.94 -11.31 -15.15
C ARG A 156 13.58 -11.76 -13.74
N CYS A 157 12.59 -11.12 -13.11
CA CYS A 157 12.16 -11.47 -11.77
C CYS A 157 11.33 -12.76 -11.74
N GLN A 158 10.85 -13.31 -12.86
CA GLN A 158 9.76 -14.30 -12.90
C GLN A 158 10.05 -15.59 -12.14
N ASP A 159 11.32 -15.99 -12.02
CA ASP A 159 11.74 -17.20 -11.32
C ASP A 159 12.38 -16.89 -9.95
N ASP A 160 12.42 -15.62 -9.53
CA ASP A 160 12.99 -15.20 -8.26
C ASP A 160 12.07 -15.60 -7.10
N ARG A 161 12.60 -16.28 -6.08
CA ARG A 161 11.82 -16.63 -4.88
C ARG A 161 11.07 -15.43 -4.26
N HIS A 162 11.68 -14.26 -4.27
CA HIS A 162 11.09 -13.01 -3.80
C HIS A 162 11.72 -11.80 -4.48
N HIS A 163 11.08 -10.64 -4.33
CA HIS A 163 11.68 -9.33 -4.58
C HIS A 163 11.38 -8.40 -3.40
N PHE A 164 12.15 -7.32 -3.30
CA PHE A 164 11.97 -6.29 -2.29
C PHE A 164 11.32 -5.07 -2.91
N ARG A 165 10.34 -4.49 -2.20
CA ARG A 165 9.76 -3.19 -2.52
C ARG A 165 10.07 -2.23 -1.39
N PHE A 166 10.69 -1.12 -1.72
CA PHE A 166 10.99 -0.04 -0.81
C PHE A 166 10.25 1.22 -1.26
N ILE A 167 9.75 1.98 -0.29
CA ILE A 167 9.34 3.37 -0.47
C ILE A 167 10.30 4.20 0.37
N VAL A 168 11.04 5.10 -0.28
CA VAL A 168 12.04 5.96 0.33
C VAL A 168 11.56 7.40 0.24
N SER A 169 11.27 8.03 1.37
CA SER A 169 10.75 9.39 1.47
C SER A 169 11.71 10.25 2.30
N PRO A 170 12.56 11.06 1.67
CA PRO A 170 13.33 12.09 2.37
C PRO A 170 12.41 13.15 2.98
N ASP A 171 12.68 13.59 4.21
CA ASP A 171 11.85 14.61 4.88
C ASP A 171 11.92 15.97 4.16
N ASP A 172 13.08 16.29 3.59
CA ASP A 172 13.40 17.57 2.93
C ASP A 172 13.55 17.38 1.40
N ALA A 173 12.82 16.44 0.80
CA ALA A 173 12.91 16.11 -0.63
C ALA A 173 12.80 17.32 -1.60
N PRO A 174 11.97 18.36 -1.35
CA PRO A 174 11.91 19.54 -2.22
C PRO A 174 13.21 20.36 -2.27
N ASP A 175 14.00 20.32 -1.19
CA ASP A 175 15.26 21.05 -1.07
C ASP A 175 16.43 20.27 -1.69
N MET A 176 16.24 18.99 -1.97
CA MET A 176 17.23 18.15 -2.67
C MET A 176 17.29 18.48 -4.15
N ALA A 177 18.48 18.31 -4.73
CA ALA A 177 18.72 18.58 -6.14
C ALA A 177 17.95 17.58 -7.03
N ASP A 178 18.14 16.29 -6.77
CA ASP A 178 17.56 15.21 -7.58
C ASP A 178 17.38 13.91 -6.79
N LEU A 179 16.13 13.42 -6.73
CA LEU A 179 15.79 12.15 -6.08
C LEU A 179 16.35 10.93 -6.82
N ARG A 180 16.59 11.01 -8.13
CA ARG A 180 17.16 9.89 -8.91
C ARG A 180 18.61 9.68 -8.56
N SER A 181 19.41 10.74 -8.59
CA SER A 181 20.82 10.73 -8.16
C SER A 181 20.96 10.24 -6.72
N PHE A 182 20.14 10.78 -5.80
CA PHE A 182 20.09 10.28 -4.41
C PHE A 182 19.79 8.78 -4.31
N THR A 183 18.85 8.28 -5.12
CA THR A 183 18.51 6.84 -5.13
C THR A 183 19.67 5.99 -5.64
N ARG A 184 20.41 6.45 -6.65
CA ARG A 184 21.60 5.75 -7.16
C ARG A 184 22.70 5.67 -6.11
N ASP A 185 22.92 6.74 -5.37
CA ASP A 185 23.89 6.78 -4.26
C ASP A 185 23.46 5.86 -3.12
N LEU A 186 22.16 5.85 -2.78
CA LEU A 186 21.60 4.95 -1.78
C LEU A 186 21.79 3.49 -2.18
N VAL A 187 21.49 3.12 -3.43
CA VAL A 187 21.68 1.74 -3.90
C VAL A 187 23.17 1.38 -3.96
N THR A 188 24.05 2.29 -4.37
CA THR A 188 25.50 2.07 -4.33
C THR A 188 25.99 1.80 -2.91
N GLN A 189 25.44 2.51 -1.92
CA GLN A 189 25.75 2.23 -0.52
C GLN A 189 25.16 0.89 -0.05
N MET A 190 23.97 0.52 -0.52
CA MET A 190 23.39 -0.81 -0.26
C MET A 190 24.25 -1.93 -0.84
N GLU A 191 24.76 -1.80 -2.07
CA GLU A 191 25.65 -2.80 -2.68
C GLU A 191 26.92 -3.00 -1.84
N LYS A 192 27.51 -1.92 -1.34
CA LYS A 192 28.67 -1.99 -0.42
C LYS A 192 28.31 -2.67 0.91
N ASP A 193 27.16 -2.33 1.48
CA ASP A 193 26.72 -2.84 2.78
C ASP A 193 26.30 -4.32 2.71
N LEU A 194 25.74 -4.74 1.57
CA LEU A 194 25.29 -6.11 1.29
C LEU A 194 26.37 -6.96 0.63
N ASP A 195 27.47 -6.37 0.15
CA ASP A 195 28.59 -7.08 -0.47
C ASP A 195 28.11 -7.96 -1.65
N THR A 196 27.34 -7.36 -2.54
CA THR A 196 26.81 -7.96 -3.78
C THR A 196 26.23 -6.84 -4.67
N ARG A 197 26.27 -7.01 -6.00
CA ARG A 197 25.55 -6.11 -6.92
C ARG A 197 24.04 -6.33 -6.85
N LEU A 198 23.27 -5.27 -7.05
CA LEU A 198 21.81 -5.31 -7.03
C LEU A 198 21.24 -5.04 -8.43
N ASP A 199 20.29 -5.86 -8.87
CA ASP A 199 19.42 -5.59 -10.02
C ASP A 199 18.14 -4.92 -9.52
N TRP A 200 17.89 -3.68 -9.95
CA TRP A 200 16.82 -2.83 -9.42
C TRP A 200 16.25 -1.87 -10.46
N VAL A 201 15.01 -1.45 -10.22
CA VAL A 201 14.36 -0.33 -10.91
C VAL A 201 13.71 0.57 -9.87
N ALA A 202 13.63 1.86 -10.17
CA ALA A 202 12.98 2.84 -9.32
C ALA A 202 12.19 3.89 -10.10
N VAL A 203 11.32 4.60 -9.40
CA VAL A 203 10.57 5.75 -9.92
C VAL A 203 10.27 6.73 -8.81
N ASP A 204 10.44 8.02 -9.10
CA ASP A 204 10.17 9.12 -8.18
C ASP A 204 8.78 9.72 -8.44
N HIS A 205 8.04 9.98 -7.37
CA HIS A 205 6.67 10.52 -7.40
C HIS A 205 6.62 11.85 -6.66
N TRP A 206 6.14 12.90 -7.33
CA TRP A 206 6.01 14.27 -6.81
C TRP A 206 4.56 14.77 -6.71
N ASN A 207 3.60 14.02 -7.26
CA ASN A 207 2.17 14.32 -7.18
C ASN A 207 1.51 13.94 -5.85
N THR A 208 2.28 13.41 -4.89
CA THR A 208 1.77 13.07 -3.54
C THR A 208 2.08 14.19 -2.55
N GLU A 209 1.53 14.15 -1.33
CA GLU A 209 1.83 15.17 -0.28
C GLU A 209 3.32 15.19 0.09
N HIS A 210 4.03 14.07 -0.08
CA HIS A 210 5.44 13.94 0.22
C HIS A 210 6.17 13.24 -0.93
N PRO A 211 7.09 13.94 -1.65
CA PRO A 211 7.86 13.32 -2.70
C PRO A 211 8.62 12.09 -2.20
N HIS A 212 8.59 11.02 -2.98
CA HIS A 212 9.20 9.76 -2.57
C HIS A 212 9.59 8.91 -3.77
N VAL A 213 10.43 7.91 -3.50
CA VAL A 213 10.93 6.97 -4.51
C VAL A 213 10.45 5.56 -4.21
N HIS A 214 9.84 4.94 -5.20
CA HIS A 214 9.63 3.50 -5.22
C HIS A 214 10.89 2.82 -5.73
N LEU A 215 11.51 1.97 -4.91
CA LEU A 215 12.69 1.19 -5.30
C LEU A 215 12.35 -0.31 -5.22
N ILE A 216 12.45 -0.99 -6.35
CA ILE A 216 12.20 -2.43 -6.47
C ILE A 216 13.54 -3.11 -6.72
N VAL A 217 13.91 -4.03 -5.84
CA VAL A 217 15.19 -4.76 -5.90
C VAL A 217 14.88 -6.25 -6.06
N ARG A 218 15.53 -6.93 -7.01
CA ARG A 218 15.44 -8.38 -7.14
C ARG A 218 15.92 -9.11 -5.89
N GLY A 219 15.34 -10.27 -5.62
CA GLY A 219 15.73 -11.12 -4.50
C GLY A 219 16.87 -12.08 -4.81
N VAL A 220 17.70 -11.76 -5.80
CA VAL A 220 18.81 -12.60 -6.28
C VAL A 220 20.11 -11.79 -6.27
N ARG A 221 21.20 -12.44 -5.92
CA ARG A 221 22.56 -11.88 -5.89
C ARG A 221 23.22 -11.99 -7.25
N ASP A 222 24.36 -11.32 -7.40
CA ASP A 222 25.25 -11.45 -8.57
C ASP A 222 25.79 -12.87 -8.80
N ASP A 223 25.84 -13.72 -7.77
CA ASP A 223 26.19 -15.14 -7.89
C ASP A 223 24.99 -16.08 -8.16
N GLY A 224 23.81 -15.51 -8.43
CA GLY A 224 22.58 -16.24 -8.77
C GLY A 224 21.85 -16.87 -7.57
N GLN A 225 22.35 -16.73 -6.35
CA GLN A 225 21.68 -17.24 -5.14
C GLN A 225 20.67 -16.22 -4.56
N ASP A 226 19.79 -16.68 -3.68
CA ASP A 226 18.84 -15.82 -2.97
C ASP A 226 19.55 -14.69 -2.18
N LEU A 227 19.12 -13.46 -2.42
CA LEU A 227 19.46 -12.29 -1.63
C LEU A 227 18.63 -12.27 -0.34
N VAL A 228 19.32 -12.43 0.80
CA VAL A 228 18.73 -12.32 2.14
C VAL A 228 19.33 -11.13 2.87
N ILE A 229 18.52 -10.08 3.06
CA ILE A 229 18.89 -8.87 3.78
C ILE A 229 18.59 -9.04 5.27
N SER A 230 19.53 -8.69 6.14
CA SER A 230 19.34 -8.77 7.59
C SER A 230 18.19 -7.87 8.06
N ARG A 231 17.48 -8.33 9.10
CA ARG A 231 16.37 -7.58 9.70
C ARG A 231 16.83 -6.22 10.23
N ASP A 232 18.03 -6.15 10.81
CA ASP A 232 18.58 -4.90 11.37
C ASP A 232 18.83 -3.86 10.26
N TYR A 233 19.33 -4.31 9.09
CA TYR A 233 19.53 -3.43 7.94
C TYR A 233 18.21 -2.91 7.36
N ILE A 234 17.19 -3.77 7.21
CA ILE A 234 15.85 -3.35 6.76
C ILE A 234 15.20 -2.39 7.77
N LYS A 235 15.33 -2.68 9.06
CA LYS A 235 14.64 -1.94 10.12
C LYS A 235 15.21 -0.53 10.30
N GLU A 236 16.54 -0.41 10.30
CA GLU A 236 17.26 0.81 10.66
C GLU A 236 18.39 1.13 9.65
N GLY A 237 19.23 0.16 9.29
CA GLY A 237 20.44 0.41 8.50
C GLY A 237 20.24 1.17 7.18
N MET A 238 19.27 0.77 6.35
CA MET A 238 18.97 1.46 5.09
C MET A 238 18.50 2.90 5.32
N ARG A 239 17.68 3.12 6.37
CA ARG A 239 17.21 4.46 6.74
C ARG A 239 18.39 5.33 7.18
N ASP A 240 19.30 4.77 7.94
CA ASP A 240 20.47 5.49 8.43
C ASP A 240 21.40 5.91 7.28
N ARG A 241 21.58 5.06 6.25
CA ARG A 241 22.29 5.42 5.01
C ARG A 241 21.62 6.53 4.23
N ALA A 242 20.30 6.46 4.07
CA ALA A 242 19.54 7.53 3.42
C ALA A 242 19.72 8.87 4.16
N ARG A 243 19.63 8.86 5.49
CA ARG A 243 19.78 10.07 6.32
C ARG A 243 21.18 10.67 6.25
N ASP A 244 22.21 9.83 6.19
CA ASP A 244 23.59 10.25 6.00
C ASP A 244 23.77 10.95 4.64
N LEU A 245 23.31 10.35 3.54
CA LEU A 245 23.35 10.94 2.21
C LEU A 245 22.61 12.29 2.13
N ILE A 246 21.40 12.38 2.68
CA ILE A 246 20.64 13.65 2.71
C ILE A 246 21.39 14.70 3.54
N THR A 247 22.03 14.30 4.64
CA THR A 247 22.82 15.21 5.48
C THR A 247 24.10 15.67 4.79
N GLN A 248 24.72 14.83 3.96
CA GLN A 248 25.89 15.21 3.15
C GLN A 248 25.51 16.24 2.08
N GLU A 249 24.33 16.11 1.47
CA GLU A 249 23.84 17.05 0.46
C GLU A 249 23.36 18.37 1.05
N LEU A 250 22.46 18.33 2.05
CA LEU A 250 21.77 19.51 2.59
C LEU A 250 22.41 20.09 3.86
N GLY A 251 23.46 19.44 4.36
CA GLY A 251 24.03 19.73 5.67
C GLY A 251 23.14 19.30 6.84
N PRO A 252 23.65 19.42 8.08
CA PRO A 252 22.87 19.15 9.29
C PRO A 252 21.72 20.15 9.47
N ARG A 253 20.64 19.71 10.10
CA ARG A 253 19.50 20.54 10.46
C ARG A 253 19.91 21.69 11.38
N THR A 254 19.41 22.88 11.08
CA THR A 254 19.55 24.04 11.98
C THR A 254 18.55 23.96 13.13
N ASP A 255 18.76 24.73 14.21
CA ASP A 255 17.80 24.78 15.32
C ASP A 255 16.45 25.34 14.86
N LEU A 256 16.49 26.27 13.89
CA LEU A 256 15.29 26.81 13.26
C LEU A 256 14.50 25.73 12.51
N ASP A 257 15.17 24.83 11.79
CA ASP A 257 14.52 23.71 11.08
C ASP A 257 13.88 22.71 12.06
N ILE A 258 14.54 22.47 13.19
CA ILE A 258 14.03 21.60 14.26
C ILE A 258 12.80 22.24 14.90
N GLN A 259 12.87 23.50 15.29
CA GLN A 259 11.75 24.22 15.90
C GLN A 259 10.54 24.34 14.97
N ARG A 260 10.74 24.69 13.69
CA ARG A 260 9.65 24.77 12.69
C ARG A 260 8.95 23.43 12.51
N SER A 261 9.73 22.34 12.39
CA SER A 261 9.19 20.99 12.25
C SER A 261 8.38 20.55 13.47
N LEU A 262 8.88 20.79 14.68
CA LEU A 262 8.17 20.44 15.91
C LEU A 262 6.93 21.32 16.14
N LYS A 263 7.00 22.62 15.81
CA LYS A 263 5.85 23.53 15.92
C LYS A 263 4.66 23.06 15.08
N ARG A 264 4.89 22.56 13.86
CA ARG A 264 3.84 21.98 12.99
C ARG A 264 3.19 20.73 13.59
N GLN A 265 3.86 20.02 14.49
CA GLN A 265 3.33 18.79 15.12
C GLN A 265 2.38 19.07 16.28
N VAL A 266 2.42 20.27 16.87
CA VAL A 266 1.61 20.63 18.05
C VAL A 266 0.12 20.44 17.76
N ASP A 267 -0.38 21.05 16.68
CA ASP A 267 -1.80 21.04 16.33
C ASP A 267 -2.22 19.85 15.45
N ALA A 268 -1.26 19.01 15.04
CA ALA A 268 -1.49 17.96 14.05
C ALA A 268 -2.39 16.82 14.58
N GLU A 269 -3.48 16.51 13.89
CA GLU A 269 -4.41 15.42 14.27
C GLU A 269 -3.93 14.06 13.77
N ARG A 270 -2.66 13.76 14.03
CA ARG A 270 -1.98 12.50 13.68
C ARG A 270 -0.93 12.15 14.72
N PHE A 271 -0.47 10.90 14.74
CA PHE A 271 0.59 10.48 15.65
C PHE A 271 1.97 11.00 15.20
N THR A 272 2.61 11.80 16.05
CA THR A 272 3.80 12.60 15.72
C THR A 272 5.04 12.18 16.51
N GLN A 273 6.17 12.86 16.27
CA GLN A 273 7.38 12.65 17.06
C GLN A 273 7.24 13.21 18.48
N LEU A 274 6.50 14.30 18.67
CA LEU A 274 6.18 14.83 20.00
C LEU A 274 5.45 13.79 20.84
N ASP A 275 4.47 13.07 20.26
CA ASP A 275 3.72 12.03 20.98
C ASP A 275 4.64 10.88 21.41
N ARG A 276 5.54 10.41 20.53
CA ARG A 276 6.53 9.39 20.89
C ARG A 276 7.46 9.86 22.01
N GLN A 277 7.82 11.14 22.03
CA GLN A 277 8.66 11.69 23.08
C GLN A 277 7.90 11.79 24.41
N LEU A 278 6.67 12.28 24.39
CA LEU A 278 5.80 12.38 25.57
C LEU A 278 5.55 11.00 26.20
N ILE A 279 5.25 9.99 25.40
CA ILE A 279 5.10 8.60 25.87
C ILE A 279 6.39 8.07 26.49
N ARG A 280 7.56 8.41 25.92
CA ARG A 280 8.86 8.05 26.52
C ARG A 280 9.08 8.75 27.85
N ASP A 281 8.73 10.03 27.95
CA ASP A 281 8.88 10.84 29.15
C ASP A 281 8.00 10.27 30.29
N GLY A 282 6.80 9.77 29.98
CA GLY A 282 5.88 9.14 30.95
C GLY A 282 6.10 7.64 31.21
N HIS A 283 7.01 6.95 30.51
CA HIS A 283 7.10 5.47 30.55
C HIS A 283 7.43 4.90 31.95
N ALA A 284 8.10 5.67 32.82
CA ALA A 284 8.49 5.18 34.14
C ALA A 284 7.34 5.19 35.17
N THR A 285 6.43 6.15 35.06
CA THR A 285 5.43 6.49 36.09
C THR A 285 3.99 6.47 35.57
N GLY A 286 3.81 6.44 34.24
CA GLY A 286 2.53 6.70 33.58
C GLY A 286 2.13 8.17 33.56
N VAL A 287 2.92 9.04 34.19
CA VAL A 287 2.65 10.47 34.36
C VAL A 287 3.81 11.28 33.76
N ILE A 288 3.46 12.23 32.91
CA ILE A 288 4.39 13.16 32.28
C ILE A 288 4.44 14.42 33.15
N GLU A 289 5.61 14.67 33.74
CA GLU A 289 5.86 15.87 34.53
C GLU A 289 6.34 17.00 33.62
N THR A 290 5.57 18.09 33.63
CA THR A 290 5.83 19.35 32.92
C THR A 290 5.91 20.54 33.88
N ALA A 291 5.86 20.29 35.20
CA ALA A 291 6.08 21.34 36.17
C ALA A 291 7.52 21.88 36.05
N ILE A 292 7.65 23.21 36.06
CA ILE A 292 8.94 23.89 35.95
C ILE A 292 9.61 23.87 37.33
N ASP A 293 10.69 23.10 37.48
CA ASP A 293 11.58 23.24 38.63
C ASP A 293 12.40 24.54 38.45
N PRO A 294 12.35 25.51 39.38
CA PRO A 294 13.11 26.76 39.29
C PRO A 294 14.63 26.59 39.10
N ASN A 295 15.18 25.43 39.49
CA ASN A 295 16.62 25.14 39.42
C ASN A 295 17.03 24.30 38.21
N VAL A 296 16.09 23.92 37.34
CA VAL A 296 16.37 23.10 36.15
C VAL A 296 16.33 23.95 34.89
N ARG A 297 17.37 23.82 34.06
CA ARG A 297 17.39 24.43 32.73
C ARG A 297 16.22 23.90 31.91
N LEU A 298 15.27 24.77 31.56
CA LEU A 298 14.12 24.44 30.72
C LEU A 298 14.56 23.69 29.46
N ASP A 299 13.86 22.60 29.15
CA ASP A 299 13.94 21.95 27.85
C ASP A 299 13.53 22.99 26.79
N GLU A 300 14.38 23.22 25.78
CA GLU A 300 14.13 24.19 24.71
C GLU A 300 12.79 23.95 24.01
N PHE A 301 12.29 22.71 24.05
CA PHE A 301 11.05 22.28 23.43
C PHE A 301 9.88 22.14 24.42
N HIS A 302 10.04 22.60 25.66
CA HIS A 302 9.04 22.46 26.73
C HIS A 302 7.67 23.05 26.32
N ALA A 303 7.67 24.28 25.78
CA ALA A 303 6.44 24.94 25.34
C ALA A 303 5.70 24.13 24.25
N LEU A 304 6.43 23.46 23.35
CA LEU A 304 5.85 22.62 22.30
C LEU A 304 5.24 21.33 22.88
N LYS A 305 5.91 20.71 23.87
CA LYS A 305 5.38 19.54 24.59
C LYS A 305 4.09 19.87 25.35
N VAL A 306 4.06 20.98 26.08
CA VAL A 306 2.84 21.45 26.79
C VAL A 306 1.74 21.79 25.81
N GLY A 307 2.05 22.51 24.72
CA GLY A 307 1.08 22.80 23.66
C GLY A 307 0.49 21.52 23.06
N ARG A 308 1.34 20.51 22.82
CA ARG A 308 0.89 19.22 22.31
C ARG A 308 -0.01 18.48 23.29
N LEU A 309 0.33 18.43 24.58
CA LEU A 309 -0.50 17.81 25.62
C LEU A 309 -1.88 18.47 25.72
N ARG A 310 -1.95 19.80 25.64
CA ARG A 310 -3.22 20.54 25.56
C ARG A 310 -4.02 20.17 24.31
N LYS A 311 -3.38 20.04 23.15
CA LYS A 311 -4.08 19.55 21.95
C LYS A 311 -4.63 18.14 22.16
N LEU A 312 -3.84 17.22 22.75
CA LEU A 312 -4.31 15.87 23.06
C LEU A 312 -5.48 15.88 24.06
N GLU A 313 -5.47 16.78 25.04
CA GLU A 313 -6.58 16.99 25.96
C GLU A 313 -7.86 17.46 25.25
N THR A 314 -7.78 18.40 24.31
CA THR A 314 -8.96 18.81 23.53
C THR A 314 -9.54 17.68 22.66
N LEU A 315 -8.72 16.67 22.33
CA LEU A 315 -9.14 15.46 21.63
C LEU A 315 -9.62 14.34 22.58
N GLY A 316 -9.58 14.57 23.90
CA GLY A 316 -9.90 13.57 24.92
C GLY A 316 -8.90 12.41 24.98
N LEU A 317 -7.64 12.65 24.58
CA LEU A 317 -6.56 11.65 24.52
C LEU A 317 -5.48 11.86 25.59
N ALA A 318 -5.54 12.96 26.33
CA ALA A 318 -4.71 13.23 27.49
C ALA A 318 -5.54 13.95 28.56
N GLU A 319 -5.14 13.83 29.81
CA GLU A 319 -5.76 14.54 30.93
C GLU A 319 -4.69 15.10 31.86
N GLN A 320 -4.98 16.26 32.46
CA GLN A 320 -4.15 16.82 33.51
C GLN A 320 -4.59 16.25 34.88
N VAL A 321 -3.82 15.29 35.40
CA VAL A 321 -4.09 14.63 36.70
C VAL A 321 -3.65 15.46 37.91
N GLY A 322 -2.83 16.49 37.68
CA GLY A 322 -2.39 17.46 38.69
C GLY A 322 -1.63 18.63 38.05
N PRO A 323 -1.26 19.68 38.80
CA PRO A 323 -0.55 20.83 38.25
C PRO A 323 0.74 20.42 37.52
N GLY A 324 0.76 20.58 36.20
CA GLY A 324 1.89 20.17 35.35
C GLY A 324 2.07 18.65 35.22
N GLN A 325 1.16 17.82 35.72
CA GLN A 325 1.20 16.36 35.61
C GLN A 325 0.13 15.87 34.65
N TRP A 326 0.55 15.13 33.62
CA TRP A 326 -0.33 14.69 32.54
C TRP A 326 -0.32 13.18 32.40
N ALA A 327 -1.48 12.59 32.13
CA ALA A 327 -1.59 11.20 31.69
C ALA A 327 -2.08 11.17 30.23
N ILE A 328 -1.50 10.30 29.41
CA ILE A 328 -1.96 10.06 28.03
C ILE A 328 -2.76 8.75 28.03
N ASP A 329 -3.94 8.76 27.40
CA ASP A 329 -4.76 7.57 27.27
C ASP A 329 -4.00 6.48 26.49
N THR A 330 -4.06 5.24 26.97
CA THR A 330 -3.49 4.07 26.30
C THR A 330 -3.96 3.87 24.85
N LYS A 331 -5.15 4.36 24.48
CA LYS A 331 -5.67 4.31 23.11
C LYS A 331 -5.20 5.46 22.22
N ALA A 332 -4.53 6.48 22.78
CA ALA A 332 -4.18 7.71 22.07
C ALA A 332 -3.38 7.46 20.78
N GLU A 333 -2.43 6.52 20.79
CA GLU A 333 -1.67 6.18 19.58
C GLU A 333 -2.59 5.61 18.49
N ALA A 334 -3.48 4.68 18.82
CA ALA A 334 -4.40 4.08 17.85
C ALA A 334 -5.37 5.14 17.29
N THR A 335 -5.97 5.95 18.15
CA THR A 335 -6.91 7.01 17.73
C THR A 335 -6.23 8.08 16.88
N LEU A 336 -5.02 8.55 17.23
CA LEU A 336 -4.30 9.52 16.42
C LEU A 336 -3.88 8.95 15.05
N ARG A 337 -3.58 7.65 14.96
CA ARG A 337 -3.29 7.00 13.67
C ARG A 337 -4.54 6.96 12.79
N GLU A 338 -5.69 6.60 13.36
CA GLU A 338 -6.98 6.59 12.68
C GLU A 338 -7.39 8.01 12.23
N LEU A 339 -7.25 9.02 13.08
CA LEU A 339 -7.51 10.42 12.71
C LEU A 339 -6.61 10.90 11.56
N GLY A 340 -5.33 10.53 11.60
CA GLY A 340 -4.39 10.83 10.53
C GLY A 340 -4.82 10.20 9.20
N GLU A 341 -5.15 8.91 9.22
CA GLU A 341 -5.64 8.18 8.05
C GLU A 341 -6.94 8.78 7.50
N ARG A 342 -7.88 9.12 8.39
CA ARG A 342 -9.14 9.80 8.03
C ARG A 342 -8.87 11.12 7.32
N GLY A 343 -7.96 11.92 7.87
CA GLY A 343 -7.55 13.20 7.28
C GLY A 343 -6.94 13.03 5.89
N ASP A 344 -6.09 12.01 5.71
CA ASP A 344 -5.45 11.71 4.43
C ASP A 344 -6.48 11.26 3.37
N ILE A 345 -7.47 10.45 3.75
CA ILE A 345 -8.59 10.06 2.87
C ILE A 345 -9.41 11.30 2.47
N ILE A 346 -9.75 12.18 3.41
CA ILE A 346 -10.53 13.40 3.11
C ILE A 346 -9.79 14.30 2.13
N LYS A 347 -8.48 14.51 2.34
CA LYS A 347 -7.63 15.28 1.41
C LYS A 347 -7.63 14.65 0.01
N ARG A 348 -7.47 13.33 -0.06
CA ARG A 348 -7.49 12.56 -1.32
C ARG A 348 -8.82 12.74 -2.07
N MET A 349 -9.94 12.56 -1.39
CA MET A 349 -11.28 12.77 -1.98
C MET A 349 -11.45 14.21 -2.47
N HIS A 350 -11.07 15.19 -1.66
CA HIS A 350 -11.20 16.60 -2.01
C HIS A 350 -10.36 16.96 -3.24
N ARG A 351 -9.11 16.47 -3.32
CA ARG A 351 -8.25 16.64 -4.50
C ARG A 351 -8.87 15.99 -5.73
N ALA A 352 -9.25 14.72 -5.64
CA ALA A 352 -9.85 13.97 -6.75
C ALA A 352 -11.11 14.64 -7.34
N LEU A 353 -11.94 15.24 -6.48
CA LEU A 353 -13.12 16.00 -6.88
C LEU A 353 -12.75 17.35 -7.51
N THR A 354 -11.83 18.10 -6.89
CA THR A 354 -11.38 19.43 -7.35
C THR A 354 -10.71 19.35 -8.72
N ASP A 355 -9.87 18.33 -8.95
CA ASP A 355 -9.18 18.11 -10.22
C ASP A 355 -10.16 17.88 -11.39
N ARG A 356 -11.42 17.55 -11.08
CA ARG A 356 -12.52 17.37 -12.05
C ARG A 356 -13.55 18.49 -12.04
N GLY A 357 -13.33 19.55 -11.25
CA GLY A 357 -14.29 20.64 -11.09
C GLY A 357 -15.61 20.20 -10.43
N ILE A 358 -15.59 19.13 -9.64
CA ILE A 358 -16.78 18.63 -8.95
C ILE A 358 -16.80 19.22 -7.54
N GLU A 359 -17.77 20.09 -7.25
CA GLU A 359 -17.95 20.64 -5.91
C GLU A 359 -18.85 19.72 -5.07
N ARG A 360 -18.32 19.20 -3.96
CA ARG A 360 -19.07 18.44 -2.95
C ARG A 360 -18.68 18.91 -1.55
N GLY A 361 -19.67 19.04 -0.68
CA GLY A 361 -19.44 19.34 0.73
C GLY A 361 -18.86 18.15 1.47
N SER A 362 -17.89 18.39 2.37
CA SER A 362 -17.26 17.34 3.19
C SER A 362 -18.24 16.59 4.10
N ALA A 363 -19.38 17.19 4.43
CA ALA A 363 -20.47 16.54 5.18
C ALA A 363 -21.09 15.34 4.43
N GLY A 364 -20.96 15.29 3.09
CA GLY A 364 -21.44 14.19 2.26
C GLY A 364 -20.43 13.05 2.07
N TYR A 365 -19.26 13.09 2.71
CA TYR A 365 -18.22 12.08 2.52
C TYR A 365 -18.45 10.83 3.38
N VAL A 366 -18.35 9.67 2.75
CA VAL A 366 -18.38 8.35 3.38
C VAL A 366 -17.02 7.69 3.19
N LEU A 367 -16.29 7.44 4.28
CA LEU A 367 -14.86 7.08 4.20
C LEU A 367 -14.57 5.58 4.21
N ALA A 368 -15.56 4.76 4.57
CA ALA A 368 -15.48 3.30 4.69
C ALA A 368 -16.69 2.64 4.01
N ALA A 369 -16.93 2.99 2.75
CA ALA A 369 -18.10 2.53 2.03
C ALA A 369 -18.07 1.02 1.71
N GLU A 370 -16.91 0.37 1.78
CA GLU A 370 -16.77 -1.09 1.66
C GLU A 370 -17.51 -1.89 2.73
N SER A 371 -17.82 -1.25 3.87
CA SER A 371 -18.55 -1.87 4.98
C SER A 371 -20.07 -1.70 4.85
N LEU A 372 -20.56 -1.04 3.80
CA LEU A 372 -21.98 -0.86 3.56
C LEU A 372 -22.59 -2.13 2.94
N ASP A 373 -23.79 -2.48 3.39
CA ASP A 373 -24.58 -3.57 2.80
C ASP A 373 -25.39 -3.12 1.57
N ALA A 374 -25.58 -1.80 1.40
CA ALA A 374 -26.25 -1.24 0.23
C ALA A 374 -25.28 -1.08 -0.96
N PRO A 375 -25.70 -1.40 -2.20
CA PRO A 375 -24.86 -1.19 -3.38
C PRO A 375 -24.60 0.31 -3.59
N VAL A 376 -23.33 0.67 -3.79
CA VAL A 376 -22.94 2.04 -4.12
C VAL A 376 -22.82 2.16 -5.63
N ILE A 377 -23.77 2.84 -6.26
CA ILE A 377 -23.74 3.15 -7.70
C ILE A 377 -23.38 4.62 -7.88
N GLY A 378 -22.50 4.94 -8.81
CA GLY A 378 -22.12 6.32 -9.07
C GLY A 378 -21.07 6.51 -10.15
N ARG A 379 -20.64 7.75 -10.32
CA ARG A 379 -19.54 8.13 -11.21
C ARG A 379 -18.21 7.86 -10.52
N LEU A 380 -17.32 7.11 -11.17
CA LEU A 380 -15.95 6.93 -10.71
C LEU A 380 -15.20 8.25 -10.82
N VAL A 381 -14.82 8.84 -9.69
CA VAL A 381 -14.04 10.09 -9.64
C VAL A 381 -12.56 9.77 -9.73
N ASP A 382 -12.10 8.80 -8.96
CA ASP A 382 -10.69 8.43 -8.91
C ASP A 382 -10.48 6.99 -8.41
N ARG A 383 -9.33 6.41 -8.68
CA ARG A 383 -8.90 5.12 -8.14
C ARG A 383 -7.38 5.05 -8.07
N GLY A 384 -6.85 4.37 -7.06
CA GLY A 384 -5.41 4.21 -6.90
C GLY A 384 -5.03 3.16 -5.87
N LEU A 385 -3.76 3.14 -5.47
CA LEU A 385 -3.26 2.31 -4.38
C LEU A 385 -3.52 3.02 -3.05
N ASP A 386 -4.10 2.29 -2.11
CA ASP A 386 -4.28 2.74 -0.73
C ASP A 386 -3.03 2.42 0.11
N ASP A 387 -2.45 1.23 -0.11
CA ASP A 387 -1.14 0.84 0.42
C ASP A 387 -0.33 0.23 -0.71
N GLU A 388 0.58 1.02 -1.28
CA GLU A 388 1.39 0.65 -2.45
C GLU A 388 2.28 -0.58 -2.21
N LEU A 389 2.74 -0.76 -0.96
CA LEU A 389 3.52 -1.94 -0.60
C LEU A 389 2.62 -3.17 -0.58
N LYS A 390 1.44 -3.07 0.04
CA LYS A 390 0.46 -4.17 0.10
C LYS A 390 -0.14 -4.50 -1.27
N GLY A 391 -0.26 -3.48 -2.12
CA GLY A 391 -0.99 -3.52 -3.38
C GLY A 391 -2.50 -3.34 -3.20
N SER A 392 -2.98 -2.98 -2.01
CA SER A 392 -4.40 -2.69 -1.80
C SER A 392 -4.76 -1.38 -2.47
N ALA A 393 -5.99 -1.32 -2.99
CA ALA A 393 -6.46 -0.20 -3.79
C ALA A 393 -7.56 0.57 -3.08
N TYR A 394 -7.89 1.73 -3.62
CA TYR A 394 -9.10 2.47 -3.30
C TYR A 394 -9.82 2.91 -4.57
N ALA A 395 -11.09 3.25 -4.40
CA ALA A 395 -11.87 3.99 -5.38
C ALA A 395 -12.62 5.14 -4.69
N VAL A 396 -12.76 6.26 -5.38
CA VAL A 396 -13.61 7.38 -5.01
C VAL A 396 -14.79 7.43 -5.99
N VAL A 397 -16.00 7.30 -5.47
CA VAL A 397 -17.24 7.25 -6.26
C VAL A 397 -18.17 8.38 -5.81
N ASP A 398 -18.59 9.22 -6.75
CA ASP A 398 -19.65 10.22 -6.56
C ASP A 398 -21.00 9.52 -6.78
N GLY A 399 -21.66 9.19 -5.68
CA GLY A 399 -22.81 8.28 -5.63
C GLY A 399 -24.10 8.93 -6.10
N VAL A 400 -24.98 8.13 -6.70
CA VAL A 400 -26.35 8.56 -7.06
C VAL A 400 -27.20 8.89 -5.83
N ASP A 401 -26.76 8.47 -4.64
CA ASP A 401 -27.33 8.84 -3.35
C ASP A 401 -26.94 10.26 -2.88
N GLY A 402 -26.17 11.00 -3.69
CA GLY A 402 -25.74 12.37 -3.41
C GLY A 402 -24.55 12.46 -2.45
N ARG A 403 -23.95 11.32 -2.07
CA ARG A 403 -22.77 11.25 -1.21
C ARG A 403 -21.54 10.85 -2.02
N THR A 404 -20.36 11.23 -1.54
CA THR A 404 -19.09 10.78 -2.14
C THR A 404 -18.49 9.69 -1.27
N HIS A 405 -18.16 8.56 -1.88
CA HIS A 405 -17.74 7.35 -1.20
C HIS A 405 -16.28 7.05 -1.49
N HIS A 406 -15.48 6.93 -0.44
CA HIS A 406 -14.18 6.28 -0.50
C HIS A 406 -14.36 4.81 -0.13
N ILE A 407 -13.84 3.94 -0.99
CA ILE A 407 -14.01 2.49 -0.90
C ILE A 407 -12.61 1.88 -0.86
N LYS A 408 -12.29 1.13 0.20
CA LYS A 408 -11.08 0.31 0.24
C LYS A 408 -11.29 -1.03 -0.45
N LEU A 409 -10.29 -1.43 -1.24
CA LEU A 409 -10.35 -2.61 -2.09
C LEU A 409 -9.10 -3.47 -1.89
N PRO A 410 -9.21 -4.80 -2.04
CA PRO A 410 -8.11 -5.72 -1.75
C PRO A 410 -6.91 -5.50 -2.69
N ASP A 411 -7.17 -5.12 -3.95
CA ASP A 411 -6.16 -4.90 -4.97
C ASP A 411 -6.68 -4.05 -6.15
N LEU A 412 -5.79 -3.71 -7.07
CA LEU A 412 -6.08 -2.89 -8.24
C LEU A 412 -7.03 -3.57 -9.24
N GLU A 413 -7.09 -4.91 -9.29
CA GLU A 413 -8.05 -5.62 -10.14
C GLU A 413 -9.47 -5.43 -9.61
N ALA A 414 -9.65 -5.48 -8.28
CA ALA A 414 -10.91 -5.18 -7.62
C ALA A 414 -11.36 -3.72 -7.78
N ALA A 415 -10.45 -2.78 -8.06
CA ALA A 415 -10.78 -1.38 -8.40
C ALA A 415 -11.28 -1.20 -9.84
N GLY A 416 -11.35 -2.28 -10.62
CA GLY A 416 -11.71 -2.23 -12.03
C GLY A 416 -10.66 -1.49 -12.87
N ASP A 417 -10.88 -1.40 -14.17
CA ASP A 417 -9.94 -0.78 -15.10
C ASP A 417 -10.55 0.39 -15.89
N SER A 418 -11.81 0.77 -15.60
CA SER A 418 -12.49 1.86 -16.29
C SER A 418 -11.79 3.20 -16.09
N ALA A 419 -11.99 4.09 -17.07
CA ALA A 419 -11.59 5.48 -16.95
C ALA A 419 -12.49 6.19 -15.93
N ALA A 420 -11.96 7.17 -15.23
CA ALA A 420 -12.78 7.98 -14.35
C ALA A 420 -13.74 8.86 -15.18
N GLY A 421 -14.94 9.08 -14.66
CA GLY A 421 -16.14 9.50 -15.38
C GLY A 421 -17.12 8.35 -15.62
N SER A 422 -16.62 7.11 -15.74
CA SER A 422 -17.44 5.90 -15.94
C SER A 422 -18.47 5.70 -14.81
N ILE A 423 -19.59 5.06 -15.14
CA ILE A 423 -20.57 4.64 -14.14
C ILE A 423 -20.19 3.27 -13.60
N VAL A 424 -20.06 3.18 -12.29
CA VAL A 424 -19.60 2.00 -11.58
C VAL A 424 -20.51 1.62 -10.43
N GLU A 425 -20.40 0.39 -9.97
CA GLU A 425 -21.12 -0.16 -8.83
C GLU A 425 -20.17 -0.93 -7.92
N LEU A 426 -20.20 -0.61 -6.62
CA LEU A 426 -19.61 -1.45 -5.59
C LEU A 426 -20.46 -2.70 -5.41
N ARG A 427 -19.88 -3.87 -5.66
CA ARG A 427 -20.50 -5.17 -5.43
C ARG A 427 -19.79 -5.92 -4.32
N ALA A 428 -20.58 -6.54 -3.45
CA ALA A 428 -20.11 -7.57 -2.55
C ALA A 428 -20.51 -8.95 -3.10
N PHE A 429 -19.60 -9.92 -3.02
CA PHE A 429 -19.84 -11.31 -3.42
C PHE A 429 -19.02 -12.25 -2.55
N ASP A 430 -19.45 -13.49 -2.40
CA ASP A 430 -18.65 -14.52 -1.74
C ASP A 430 -17.73 -15.20 -2.77
N ASP A 431 -16.44 -15.29 -2.46
CA ASP A 431 -15.50 -16.04 -3.28
C ASP A 431 -15.74 -17.56 -3.18
N ALA A 432 -14.99 -18.35 -3.95
CA ALA A 432 -15.11 -19.81 -3.95
C ALA A 432 -14.80 -20.46 -2.59
N GLN A 433 -14.24 -19.71 -1.64
CA GLN A 433 -13.96 -20.13 -0.27
C GLN A 433 -15.00 -19.62 0.73
N GLY A 434 -16.07 -18.96 0.27
CA GLY A 434 -17.11 -18.38 1.12
C GLY A 434 -16.68 -17.10 1.83
N GLN A 435 -15.60 -16.44 1.39
CA GLN A 435 -15.16 -15.18 1.96
C GLN A 435 -15.78 -14.01 1.19
N ARG A 436 -16.46 -13.11 1.91
CA ARG A 436 -17.01 -11.86 1.35
C ARG A 436 -15.87 -11.02 0.75
N ARG A 437 -16.01 -10.70 -0.53
CA ARG A 437 -15.14 -9.82 -1.32
C ARG A 437 -15.94 -8.63 -1.80
N VAL A 438 -15.23 -7.53 -2.04
CA VAL A 438 -15.79 -6.32 -2.67
C VAL A 438 -15.00 -5.99 -3.93
N ALA A 439 -15.70 -5.56 -4.98
CA ALA A 439 -15.09 -5.10 -6.22
C ALA A 439 -15.97 -4.05 -6.91
N ILE A 440 -15.33 -3.21 -7.72
CA ILE A 440 -15.96 -2.21 -8.57
C ILE A 440 -16.34 -2.88 -9.90
N ALA A 441 -17.63 -2.96 -10.16
CA ALA A 441 -18.17 -3.41 -11.43
C ALA A 441 -18.51 -2.21 -12.32
N VAL A 442 -18.05 -2.24 -13.56
CA VAL A 442 -18.32 -1.19 -14.54
C VAL A 442 -19.73 -1.37 -15.11
N ARG A 443 -20.58 -0.36 -14.97
CA ARG A 443 -21.93 -0.32 -15.52
C ARG A 443 -21.98 0.42 -16.87
N SER A 444 -21.12 1.42 -17.06
CA SER A 444 -20.85 2.05 -18.35
C SER A 444 -19.46 2.68 -18.35
N ASP A 445 -18.68 2.47 -19.41
CA ASP A 445 -17.41 3.17 -19.61
C ASP A 445 -17.60 4.63 -20.07
N LEU A 446 -18.83 5.02 -20.43
CA LEU A 446 -19.16 6.39 -20.79
C LEU A 446 -19.53 7.19 -19.54
N ASP A 447 -19.04 8.43 -19.50
CA ASP A 447 -19.56 9.43 -18.57
C ASP A 447 -21.04 9.74 -18.86
N ILE A 448 -21.69 10.39 -17.89
CA ILE A 448 -23.14 10.58 -17.89
C ILE A 448 -23.62 11.45 -19.05
N ASP A 449 -22.84 12.46 -19.45
CA ASP A 449 -23.22 13.37 -20.53
C ASP A 449 -23.08 12.71 -21.89
N ARG A 450 -22.02 11.92 -22.10
CA ARG A 450 -21.83 11.15 -23.34
C ARG A 450 -22.90 10.09 -23.54
N GLN A 451 -23.53 9.61 -22.47
CA GLN A 451 -24.66 8.67 -22.60
C GLN A 451 -25.91 9.32 -23.19
N VAL A 452 -26.15 10.62 -22.97
CA VAL A 452 -27.35 11.31 -23.45
C VAL A 452 -27.52 11.17 -24.97
N THR A 453 -26.45 11.36 -25.73
CA THR A 453 -26.47 11.34 -27.21
C THR A 453 -25.87 10.07 -27.81
N ALA A 454 -25.58 9.06 -27.00
CA ALA A 454 -24.95 7.83 -27.48
C ALA A 454 -25.84 7.08 -28.47
N THR A 455 -25.26 6.51 -29.52
CA THR A 455 -25.99 5.75 -30.53
C THR A 455 -26.45 4.38 -30.01
N GLY A 456 -25.68 3.77 -29.09
CA GLY A 456 -25.99 2.48 -28.48
C GLY A 456 -26.78 2.54 -27.18
N ALA A 457 -26.98 1.37 -26.57
CA ALA A 457 -27.78 1.19 -25.36
C ALA A 457 -26.98 1.53 -24.09
N THR A 458 -27.34 2.60 -23.41
CA THR A 458 -26.59 3.16 -22.27
C THR A 458 -27.06 2.64 -20.92
N TRP A 459 -26.36 3.01 -19.84
CA TRP A 459 -26.83 2.72 -18.49
C TRP A 459 -28.13 3.48 -18.18
N LEU A 460 -28.30 4.70 -18.69
CA LEU A 460 -29.55 5.48 -18.59
C LEU A 460 -30.74 4.72 -19.17
N ASP A 461 -30.58 4.10 -20.35
CA ASP A 461 -31.65 3.34 -21.01
C ASP A 461 -32.08 2.14 -20.15
N ARG A 462 -31.12 1.48 -19.51
CA ARG A 462 -31.38 0.37 -18.57
C ARG A 462 -32.06 0.83 -17.29
N GLN A 463 -31.72 2.01 -16.77
CA GLN A 463 -32.41 2.60 -15.62
C GLN A 463 -33.87 2.92 -15.93
N ASN A 464 -34.16 3.45 -17.11
CA ASN A 464 -35.52 3.81 -17.53
C ASN A 464 -36.48 2.61 -17.63
N ILE A 465 -35.97 1.41 -17.93
CA ILE A 465 -36.79 0.20 -18.09
C ILE A 465 -36.64 -0.79 -16.92
N ALA A 466 -35.78 -0.50 -15.95
CA ALA A 466 -35.55 -1.38 -14.81
C ALA A 466 -36.83 -1.53 -13.97
N ARG A 467 -37.09 -2.74 -13.47
CA ARG A 467 -38.18 -2.97 -12.52
C ARG A 467 -37.95 -2.21 -11.21
N GLU A 468 -36.70 -2.17 -10.79
CA GLU A 468 -36.23 -1.48 -9.60
C GLU A 468 -35.06 -0.56 -10.02
N PRO A 469 -35.37 0.68 -10.46
CA PRO A 469 -34.32 1.65 -10.80
C PRO A 469 -33.57 2.09 -9.54
N ALA A 470 -32.34 2.57 -9.72
CA ALA A 470 -31.57 3.11 -8.62
C ALA A 470 -32.29 4.31 -7.98
N ALA A 471 -32.31 4.38 -6.66
CA ALA A 471 -32.84 5.55 -5.96
C ALA A 471 -31.90 6.75 -6.16
N LEU A 472 -32.41 7.82 -6.76
CA LEU A 472 -31.62 9.00 -7.13
C LEU A 472 -31.87 10.16 -6.16
N SER A 473 -30.82 10.67 -5.53
CA SER A 473 -30.88 11.84 -4.65
C SER A 473 -31.24 13.12 -5.41
N GLU A 474 -31.88 14.08 -4.72
CA GLU A 474 -32.23 15.42 -5.23
C GLU A 474 -31.00 16.32 -5.39
N ALA A 475 -29.85 15.89 -4.86
CA ALA A 475 -28.60 16.64 -4.86
C ALA A 475 -27.43 15.80 -5.40
N GLY A 476 -26.33 16.50 -5.68
CA GLY A 476 -25.10 15.90 -6.19
C GLY A 476 -25.31 15.11 -7.47
N PHE A 477 -24.62 13.98 -7.60
CA PHE A 477 -24.68 13.17 -8.82
C PHE A 477 -26.08 12.57 -9.08
N GLY A 478 -26.88 12.34 -8.05
CA GLY A 478 -28.27 11.88 -8.23
C GLY A 478 -29.13 12.86 -9.05
N ALA A 479 -28.96 14.16 -8.83
CA ALA A 479 -29.64 15.19 -9.60
C ALA A 479 -29.14 15.27 -11.05
N GLU A 480 -27.81 15.18 -11.24
CA GLU A 480 -27.18 15.14 -12.57
C GLU A 480 -27.71 13.95 -13.39
N VAL A 481 -27.82 12.76 -12.78
CA VAL A 481 -28.37 11.56 -13.43
C VAL A 481 -29.82 11.77 -13.84
N ARG A 482 -30.66 12.39 -13.01
CA ARG A 482 -32.06 12.67 -13.36
C ARG A 482 -32.19 13.58 -14.57
N GLN A 483 -31.42 14.66 -14.59
CA GLN A 483 -31.38 15.56 -15.75
C GLN A 483 -30.87 14.83 -17.01
N ALA A 484 -29.92 13.91 -16.86
CA ALA A 484 -29.44 13.09 -17.96
C ALA A 484 -30.49 12.07 -18.45
N LEU A 485 -31.27 11.46 -17.55
CA LEU A 485 -32.39 10.57 -17.91
C LEU A 485 -33.43 11.30 -18.74
N ASP A 486 -33.83 12.51 -18.32
CA ASP A 486 -34.81 13.33 -19.05
C ASP A 486 -34.29 13.72 -20.45
N ARG A 487 -33.05 14.24 -20.52
CA ARG A 487 -32.42 14.60 -21.80
C ARG A 487 -32.25 13.39 -22.72
N ARG A 488 -31.88 12.23 -22.18
CA ARG A 488 -31.74 10.98 -22.93
C ARG A 488 -33.08 10.50 -23.45
N ALA A 489 -34.14 10.60 -22.64
CA ALA A 489 -35.49 10.24 -23.06
C ALA A 489 -35.95 11.13 -24.22
N ASP A 490 -35.72 12.45 -24.15
CA ASP A 490 -36.05 13.37 -25.25
C ASP A 490 -35.25 13.08 -26.52
N HIS A 491 -33.97 12.74 -26.38
CA HIS A 491 -33.13 12.32 -27.51
C HIS A 491 -33.67 11.06 -28.20
N LEU A 492 -34.08 10.05 -27.43
CA LEU A 492 -34.63 8.80 -27.95
C LEU A 492 -36.01 9.00 -28.60
N VAL A 493 -36.87 9.83 -28.01
CA VAL A 493 -38.17 10.22 -28.60
C VAL A 493 -37.94 10.95 -29.93
N GLY A 494 -36.99 11.89 -29.98
CA GLY A 494 -36.63 12.58 -31.22
C GLY A 494 -36.08 11.67 -32.32
N GLN A 495 -35.58 10.48 -31.97
CA GLN A 495 -35.14 9.45 -32.91
C GLN A 495 -36.23 8.40 -33.23
N GLY A 496 -37.45 8.55 -32.70
CA GLY A 496 -38.56 7.62 -32.93
C GLY A 496 -38.49 6.33 -32.10
N PHE A 497 -37.69 6.29 -31.03
CA PHE A 497 -37.56 5.13 -30.15
C PHE A 497 -38.53 5.13 -28.96
N GLY A 498 -39.43 6.10 -28.91
CA GLY A 498 -40.48 6.18 -27.90
C GLY A 498 -41.37 7.39 -28.13
N GLU A 499 -42.40 7.50 -27.29
CA GLU A 499 -43.38 8.58 -27.30
C GLU A 499 -43.46 9.21 -25.90
N ARG A 500 -43.61 10.54 -25.86
CA ARG A 500 -43.79 11.30 -24.62
C ARG A 500 -45.26 11.72 -24.48
N HIS A 501 -45.90 11.30 -23.39
CA HIS A 501 -47.24 11.72 -23.00
C HIS A 501 -47.16 12.51 -21.69
N GLY A 502 -47.01 13.83 -21.81
CA GLY A 502 -46.77 14.71 -20.66
C GLY A 502 -45.43 14.38 -19.98
N GLN A 503 -45.48 14.05 -18.68
CA GLN A 503 -44.29 13.67 -17.91
C GLN A 503 -43.87 12.21 -18.12
N ARG A 504 -44.72 11.36 -18.70
CA ARG A 504 -44.43 9.94 -18.89
C ARG A 504 -43.86 9.69 -20.29
N VAL A 505 -42.78 8.93 -20.35
CA VAL A 505 -42.19 8.44 -21.61
C VAL A 505 -42.43 6.95 -21.73
N THR A 506 -42.88 6.50 -22.90
CA THR A 506 -43.04 5.09 -23.23
C THR A 506 -42.05 4.76 -24.34
N PHE A 507 -41.18 3.78 -24.11
CA PHE A 507 -40.20 3.34 -25.09
C PHE A 507 -40.72 2.15 -25.92
N ASN A 508 -40.20 2.03 -27.14
CA ASN A 508 -40.52 0.91 -28.02
C ASN A 508 -40.05 -0.43 -27.41
N ARG A 509 -40.80 -1.50 -27.69
CA ARG A 509 -40.39 -2.86 -27.29
C ARG A 509 -39.05 -3.22 -27.94
N GLY A 510 -38.15 -3.84 -27.16
CA GLY A 510 -36.82 -4.21 -27.65
C GLY A 510 -35.85 -3.04 -27.82
N LEU A 511 -36.11 -1.88 -27.18
CA LEU A 511 -35.24 -0.68 -27.27
C LEU A 511 -33.75 -1.02 -27.14
N ILE A 512 -33.38 -1.75 -26.08
CA ILE A 512 -31.98 -2.07 -25.77
C ILE A 512 -31.32 -2.87 -26.90
N ASP A 513 -31.99 -3.91 -27.40
CA ASP A 513 -31.46 -4.76 -28.46
C ASP A 513 -31.34 -4.01 -29.78
N THR A 514 -32.30 -3.13 -30.09
CA THR A 514 -32.26 -2.28 -31.28
C THR A 514 -31.09 -1.29 -31.23
N LEU A 515 -30.92 -0.57 -30.12
CA LEU A 515 -29.81 0.37 -29.95
C LEU A 515 -28.46 -0.34 -29.99
N ARG A 516 -28.34 -1.50 -29.32
CA ARG A 516 -27.12 -2.32 -29.31
C ARG A 516 -26.76 -2.80 -30.71
N ARG A 517 -27.73 -3.29 -31.48
CA ARG A 517 -27.50 -3.76 -32.86
C ARG A 517 -27.01 -2.61 -33.74
N ARG A 518 -27.66 -1.46 -33.68
CA ARG A 518 -27.28 -0.26 -34.44
C ARG A 518 -25.84 0.17 -34.14
N GLU A 519 -25.44 0.19 -32.86
CA GLU A 519 -24.08 0.55 -32.48
C GLU A 519 -23.04 -0.47 -32.95
N LEU A 520 -23.34 -1.77 -32.84
CA LEU A 520 -22.42 -2.81 -33.29
C LEU A 520 -22.25 -2.84 -34.81
N GLU A 521 -23.32 -2.58 -35.57
CA GLU A 521 -23.25 -2.42 -37.03
C GLU A 521 -22.35 -1.25 -37.40
N ALA A 522 -22.57 -0.06 -36.81
CA ALA A 522 -21.74 1.11 -37.09
C ALA A 522 -20.27 0.91 -36.66
N ALA A 523 -20.02 0.27 -35.52
CA ALA A 523 -18.67 -0.03 -35.06
C ALA A 523 -17.97 -1.07 -35.97
N GLY A 524 -18.71 -2.09 -36.41
CA GLY A 524 -18.22 -3.10 -37.34
C GLY A 524 -17.88 -2.52 -38.72
N GLU A 525 -18.75 -1.68 -39.27
CA GLU A 525 -18.49 -0.98 -40.55
C GLU A 525 -17.25 -0.09 -40.47
N LYS A 526 -17.11 0.68 -39.38
CA LYS A 526 -15.93 1.52 -39.16
C LYS A 526 -14.64 0.69 -39.08
N LEU A 527 -14.63 -0.37 -38.27
CA LEU A 527 -13.47 -1.25 -38.13
C LEU A 527 -13.14 -1.97 -39.45
N SER A 528 -14.16 -2.36 -40.22
CA SER A 528 -13.97 -2.99 -41.52
C SER A 528 -13.29 -2.03 -42.51
N ALA A 529 -13.72 -0.76 -42.53
CA ALA A 529 -13.07 0.28 -43.32
C ALA A 529 -11.62 0.56 -42.90
N GLU A 530 -11.31 0.51 -41.59
CA GLU A 530 -9.97 0.75 -41.05
C GLU A 530 -9.01 -0.42 -41.25
N THR A 531 -9.48 -1.65 -41.13
CA THR A 531 -8.65 -2.87 -41.16
C THR A 531 -8.64 -3.58 -42.52
N GLY A 532 -9.60 -3.28 -43.40
CA GLY A 532 -9.82 -3.99 -44.65
C GLY A 532 -10.38 -5.41 -44.50
N GLN A 533 -10.69 -5.84 -43.26
CA GLN A 533 -11.27 -7.15 -42.98
C GLN A 533 -12.81 -7.08 -43.02
N PRO A 534 -13.53 -8.10 -43.53
CA PRO A 534 -14.98 -8.10 -43.52
C PRO A 534 -15.52 -8.30 -42.09
N PHE A 535 -16.59 -7.56 -41.76
CA PHE A 535 -17.30 -7.70 -40.49
C PHE A 535 -18.36 -8.80 -40.58
N ASN A 536 -18.20 -9.85 -39.78
CA ASN A 536 -19.13 -10.98 -39.69
C ASN A 536 -20.04 -10.80 -38.46
N ARG A 537 -21.36 -10.96 -38.64
CA ARG A 537 -22.31 -10.92 -37.53
C ARG A 537 -22.30 -12.27 -36.80
N ALA A 538 -22.12 -12.26 -35.49
CA ALA A 538 -22.34 -13.43 -34.65
C ALA A 538 -23.84 -13.59 -34.34
N GLY A 539 -24.41 -14.76 -34.63
CA GLY A 539 -25.75 -15.15 -34.22
C GLY A 539 -25.82 -15.56 -32.74
N SER A 540 -27.01 -15.45 -32.13
CA SER A 540 -27.24 -15.93 -30.76
C SER A 540 -27.15 -17.46 -30.71
N GLY A 541 -26.42 -18.02 -29.74
CA GLY A 541 -26.20 -19.47 -29.59
C GLY A 541 -25.13 -20.05 -30.52
N GLU A 542 -24.42 -19.22 -31.29
CA GLU A 542 -23.35 -19.69 -32.17
C GLU A 542 -22.03 -19.91 -31.41
N TYR A 543 -21.27 -20.89 -31.90
CA TYR A 543 -19.89 -21.12 -31.48
C TYR A 543 -19.02 -20.02 -32.09
N VAL A 544 -18.33 -19.26 -31.24
CA VAL A 544 -17.42 -18.19 -31.67
C VAL A 544 -15.99 -18.60 -31.41
N ALA A 545 -15.12 -18.45 -32.41
CA ALA A 545 -13.70 -18.76 -32.29
C ALA A 545 -12.87 -17.81 -33.15
N GLY A 546 -11.70 -17.41 -32.64
CA GLY A 546 -10.81 -16.50 -33.34
C GLY A 546 -9.67 -16.01 -32.46
N THR A 547 -8.75 -15.28 -33.07
CA THR A 547 -7.67 -14.59 -32.37
C THR A 547 -8.21 -13.32 -31.73
N TYR A 548 -8.09 -13.18 -30.41
CA TYR A 548 -8.49 -11.95 -29.72
C TYR A 548 -7.53 -10.81 -30.07
N ARG A 549 -8.02 -9.81 -30.81
CA ARG A 549 -7.21 -8.69 -31.32
C ARG A 549 -7.20 -7.48 -30.42
N GLN A 550 -8.38 -7.05 -29.96
CA GLN A 550 -8.54 -5.85 -29.15
C GLN A 550 -9.88 -5.83 -28.42
N ARG A 551 -9.95 -5.01 -27.37
CA ARG A 551 -11.16 -4.66 -26.65
C ARG A 551 -11.72 -3.33 -27.15
N LEU A 552 -13.05 -3.27 -27.30
CA LEU A 552 -13.80 -2.05 -27.56
C LEU A 552 -14.69 -1.71 -26.36
N ALA A 553 -14.68 -0.44 -25.96
CA ALA A 553 -15.60 0.12 -24.99
C ALA A 553 -16.67 0.94 -25.73
N LEU A 554 -17.87 0.36 -25.88
CA LEU A 554 -19.02 0.97 -26.56
C LEU A 554 -20.08 1.38 -25.53
N ALA A 555 -21.06 2.19 -25.93
CA ALA A 555 -22.18 2.58 -25.06
C ALA A 555 -22.94 1.35 -24.54
N SER A 556 -23.13 0.36 -25.42
CA SER A 556 -23.81 -0.90 -25.15
C SER A 556 -23.03 -1.86 -24.24
N GLY A 557 -21.77 -1.57 -23.95
CA GLY A 557 -20.90 -2.39 -23.11
C GLY A 557 -19.54 -2.65 -23.74
N ARG A 558 -18.79 -3.59 -23.16
CA ARG A 558 -17.47 -3.97 -23.64
C ARG A 558 -17.55 -5.15 -24.59
N PHE A 559 -16.83 -5.05 -25.70
CA PHE A 559 -16.78 -6.07 -26.75
C PHE A 559 -15.34 -6.46 -27.07
N ALA A 560 -15.14 -7.71 -27.44
CA ALA A 560 -13.89 -8.24 -27.96
C ALA A 560 -14.00 -8.36 -29.47
N MET A 561 -12.96 -7.94 -30.17
CA MET A 561 -12.78 -8.22 -31.60
C MET A 561 -12.04 -9.56 -31.74
N LEU A 562 -12.72 -10.55 -32.32
CA LEU A 562 -12.14 -11.84 -32.69
C LEU A 562 -11.90 -11.89 -34.18
N ASP A 563 -10.68 -12.27 -34.58
CA ASP A 563 -10.27 -12.46 -35.97
C ASP A 563 -10.17 -13.96 -36.28
N ASP A 564 -11.02 -14.44 -37.18
CA ASP A 564 -11.09 -15.86 -37.58
C ASP A 564 -10.22 -16.17 -38.81
N GLY A 565 -9.52 -15.18 -39.36
CA GLY A 565 -8.71 -15.29 -40.56
C GLY A 565 -9.47 -15.06 -41.87
N LEU A 566 -10.80 -15.07 -41.86
CA LEU A 566 -11.67 -14.74 -43.01
C LEU A 566 -12.37 -13.39 -42.82
N GLY A 567 -12.47 -12.91 -41.58
CA GLY A 567 -13.03 -11.64 -41.17
C GLY A 567 -12.89 -11.45 -39.67
N PHE A 568 -13.72 -10.57 -39.11
CA PHE A 568 -13.78 -10.41 -37.66
C PHE A 568 -15.22 -10.34 -37.14
N GLN A 569 -15.38 -10.69 -35.86
CA GLN A 569 -16.63 -10.62 -35.13
C GLN A 569 -16.47 -9.76 -33.87
N LEU A 570 -17.55 -9.08 -33.49
CA LEU A 570 -17.64 -8.33 -32.23
C LEU A 570 -18.51 -9.08 -31.24
N VAL A 571 -17.91 -9.51 -30.13
CA VAL A 571 -18.56 -10.38 -29.16
C VAL A 571 -18.44 -9.82 -27.74
N PRO A 572 -19.38 -10.11 -26.81
CA PRO A 572 -19.28 -9.66 -25.42
C PRO A 572 -17.92 -9.98 -24.78
N TRP A 573 -17.28 -8.97 -24.19
CA TRP A 573 -15.98 -9.15 -23.53
C TRP A 573 -16.13 -9.65 -22.09
N SER A 574 -15.19 -10.49 -21.64
CA SER A 574 -15.05 -10.90 -20.23
C SER A 574 -13.62 -10.63 -19.73
N PRO A 575 -13.40 -10.35 -18.43
CA PRO A 575 -12.07 -10.11 -17.87
C PRO A 575 -11.05 -11.23 -18.13
N SER A 576 -11.51 -12.48 -18.23
CA SER A 576 -10.64 -13.62 -18.55
C SER A 576 -9.98 -13.53 -19.93
N LEU A 577 -10.57 -12.84 -20.90
CA LEU A 577 -10.00 -12.69 -22.25
C LEU A 577 -8.71 -11.89 -22.27
N GLU A 578 -8.51 -10.97 -21.31
CA GLU A 578 -7.43 -9.99 -21.37
C GLU A 578 -6.04 -10.66 -21.39
N LYS A 579 -5.91 -11.82 -20.73
CA LYS A 579 -4.67 -12.63 -20.68
C LYS A 579 -4.37 -13.38 -21.99
N HIS A 580 -5.29 -13.33 -22.95
CA HIS A 580 -5.27 -14.03 -24.23
C HIS A 580 -5.18 -13.10 -25.43
N LEU A 581 -4.77 -11.82 -25.23
CA LEU A 581 -4.51 -10.90 -26.34
C LEU A 581 -3.50 -11.51 -27.32
N GLY A 582 -3.85 -11.51 -28.61
CA GLY A 582 -3.08 -12.12 -29.69
C GLY A 582 -3.11 -13.66 -29.71
N LYS A 583 -3.90 -14.32 -28.87
CA LYS A 583 -4.07 -15.77 -28.85
C LYS A 583 -5.43 -16.18 -29.40
N HIS A 584 -5.48 -17.40 -29.92
CA HIS A 584 -6.74 -18.02 -30.34
C HIS A 584 -7.58 -18.40 -29.10
N VAL A 585 -8.85 -18.01 -29.13
CA VAL A 585 -9.85 -18.29 -28.09
C VAL A 585 -11.13 -18.81 -28.76
N SER A 586 -11.91 -19.57 -28.01
CA SER A 586 -13.24 -19.99 -28.44
C SER A 586 -14.24 -19.97 -27.30
N GLY A 587 -15.53 -19.92 -27.60
CA GLY A 587 -16.59 -19.90 -26.61
C GLY A 587 -17.96 -20.10 -27.22
N VAL A 588 -18.96 -20.27 -26.34
CA VAL A 588 -20.37 -20.42 -26.73
C VAL A 588 -21.15 -19.24 -26.17
N ALA A 589 -21.92 -18.58 -27.03
CA ALA A 589 -22.81 -17.51 -26.62
C ALA A 589 -23.96 -18.05 -25.74
N ARG A 590 -24.24 -17.36 -24.63
CA ARG A 590 -25.31 -17.68 -23.69
C ARG A 590 -26.55 -16.84 -23.97
N ASP A 591 -27.70 -17.32 -23.51
CA ASP A 591 -28.99 -16.64 -23.64
C ASP A 591 -29.07 -15.31 -22.86
N ASP A 592 -28.22 -15.13 -21.84
CA ASP A 592 -28.09 -13.87 -21.09
C ASP A 592 -27.21 -12.82 -21.80
N GLY A 593 -26.72 -13.14 -22.99
CA GLY A 593 -25.86 -12.28 -23.80
C GLY A 593 -24.39 -12.28 -23.36
N GLY A 594 -23.97 -13.19 -22.47
CA GLY A 594 -22.57 -13.49 -22.16
C GLY A 594 -21.97 -14.57 -23.05
N ILE A 595 -20.68 -14.87 -22.86
CA ILE A 595 -20.00 -15.99 -23.53
C ILE A 595 -19.30 -16.85 -22.48
N ASP A 596 -19.53 -18.15 -22.52
CA ASP A 596 -18.73 -19.13 -21.79
C ASP A 596 -17.48 -19.46 -22.61
N TRP A 597 -16.34 -18.98 -22.13
CA TRP A 597 -15.06 -19.10 -22.83
C TRP A 597 -14.35 -20.42 -22.53
N SER A 598 -13.84 -21.05 -23.59
CA SER A 598 -12.93 -22.20 -23.54
C SER A 598 -11.55 -21.80 -24.08
N PHE A 599 -10.57 -21.70 -23.19
CA PHE A 599 -9.19 -21.38 -23.54
C PHE A 599 -8.44 -22.70 -23.82
N GLY A 600 -8.37 -23.12 -25.08
CA GLY A 600 -7.76 -24.39 -25.48
C GLY A 600 -6.30 -24.54 -24.98
N ARG A 601 -5.92 -25.74 -24.53
CA ARG A 601 -4.51 -26.12 -24.34
C ARG A 601 -3.84 -26.17 -25.71
N LYS A 602 -2.57 -25.73 -25.78
CA LYS A 602 -1.67 -25.94 -26.93
C LYS A 602 -1.88 -27.35 -27.50
N ARG A 603 -2.53 -27.47 -28.65
CA ARG A 603 -2.38 -28.65 -29.50
C ARG A 603 -0.97 -28.55 -30.07
N GLY A 604 -0.01 -29.14 -29.36
CA GLY A 604 1.25 -29.50 -29.97
C GLY A 604 0.92 -30.43 -31.13
N LEU A 605 1.31 -30.03 -32.34
CA LEU A 605 1.36 -30.91 -33.49
C LEU A 605 2.32 -32.05 -33.12
N GLY A 606 1.76 -33.20 -32.73
CA GLY A 606 2.48 -34.46 -32.80
C GLY A 606 2.56 -34.81 -34.28
N LEU A 607 3.75 -34.66 -34.85
CA LEU A 607 4.16 -35.41 -36.03
C LEU A 607 4.50 -36.83 -35.63
#